data_AF-A0A958SVI9-F1
#
_entry.id   AF-A0A958SVI9-F1
#
_cell.length_a   1.000
_cell.length_b   1.000
_cell.length_c   1.000
_cell.angle_alpha   90.00
_cell.angle_beta   90.00
_cell.angle_gamma   90.00
#
_symmetry.space_group_name_H-M   'P 1'
#
loop_
_entity.id
_entity.type
_entity.pdbx_description
1 polymer ?
#
loop_
_entity_poly.entity_id
_entity_poly.type
_entity_poly.pdbx_seq_one_letter_code
_entity_poly.pdbx_strand_id
1 'polypeptide(L)' 'MQYKADSPEDYLAQIPEDRKEAMVKLRKTIKDNLPKGFKEGISYGMIGYVVPHSIYPAGYHCTPELPLP' A
#
# COMPACT_ATOMS: atom_id res chain seq x y z
N MET A 1 -3.85 -16.10 3.93
CA MET A 1 -4.74 -15.46 4.92
C MET A 1 -4.86 -14.01 4.48
N GLN A 2 -6.06 -13.54 4.18
CA GLN A 2 -6.30 -12.11 3.88
C GLN A 2 -6.60 -11.40 5.20
N TYR A 3 -5.88 -10.32 5.49
CA TYR A 3 -6.15 -9.47 6.65
C TYR A 3 -7.13 -8.39 6.21
N LYS A 4 -8.24 -8.27 6.94
CA LYS A 4 -9.19 -7.17 6.72
C LYS A 4 -8.66 -5.98 7.50
N ALA A 5 -7.88 -5.14 6.83
CA ALA A 5 -7.29 -3.95 7.42
C ALA A 5 -7.72 -2.68 6.69
N ASP A 6 -7.98 -1.62 7.45
CA ASP A 6 -8.39 -0.32 6.93
C ASP A 6 -7.19 0.63 6.73
N SER A 7 -6.04 0.28 7.31
CA SER A 7 -4.80 1.07 7.20
C SER A 7 -3.55 0.19 7.25
N PRO A 8 -2.39 0.67 6.76
CA PRO A 8 -1.12 -0.05 6.88
C PRO A 8 -0.72 -0.35 8.33
N GLU A 9 -1.10 0.51 9.27
CA GLU A 9 -0.85 0.31 10.70
C GLU A 9 -1.72 -0.82 11.26
N ASP A 10 -3.00 -0.83 10.90
CA ASP A 10 -3.93 -1.89 11.27
C ASP A 10 -3.52 -3.25 10.67
N TYR A 11 -3.03 -3.26 9.42
CA TYR A 11 -2.45 -4.45 8.81
C TYR A 11 -1.26 -5.00 9.62
N LEU A 12 -0.32 -4.13 10.01
CA LEU A 12 0.85 -4.54 10.80
C LEU A 12 0.47 -5.00 12.21
N ALA A 13 -0.65 -4.53 12.76
CA ALA A 13 -1.16 -5.01 14.04
C ALA A 13 -1.71 -6.44 13.95
N GLN A 14 -2.33 -6.79 12.82
CA GLN A 14 -2.99 -8.09 12.60
C GLN A 14 -2.06 -9.22 12.14
N ILE A 15 -0.92 -8.91 11.53
CA ILE A 15 0.01 -9.97 11.11
C ILE A 15 0.65 -10.69 12.31
N PRO A 16 0.96 -11.99 12.18
CA PRO A 16 1.68 -12.77 13.18
C PRO A 16 2.98 -12.09 13.62
N GLU A 17 3.33 -12.22 14.89
CA GLU A 17 4.51 -11.57 15.48
C GLU A 17 5.81 -11.94 14.77
N ASP A 18 5.95 -13.21 14.33
CA ASP A 18 7.11 -13.68 13.56
C ASP A 18 7.29 -12.94 12.22
N ARG A 19 6.22 -12.33 11.69
CA ARG A 19 6.22 -11.61 10.40
C ARG A 19 6.35 -10.09 10.56
N LYS A 20 6.11 -9.56 11.76
CA LYS A 20 6.09 -8.11 12.01
C LYS A 20 7.42 -7.46 11.64
N GLU A 21 8.53 -8.02 12.12
CA GLU A 21 9.85 -7.44 11.87
C GLU A 21 10.17 -7.35 10.37
N ALA A 22 9.95 -8.45 9.63
CA ALA A 22 10.18 -8.51 8.19
C ALA A 22 9.29 -7.51 7.42
N MET A 23 8.01 -7.40 7.79
CA MET A 23 7.06 -6.48 7.14
C MET A 23 7.36 -5.02 7.45
N VAL A 24 7.76 -4.69 8.68
CA VAL A 24 8.19 -3.34 9.04
C VAL A 24 9.43 -2.94 8.25
N LYS A 25 10.43 -3.84 8.16
CA LYS A 25 11.64 -3.59 7.38
C LYS A 25 11.32 -3.41 5.89
N LEU A 26 10.45 -4.24 5.33
CA LEU A 26 10.02 -4.13 3.93
C LEU A 26 9.31 -2.79 3.67
N ARG A 27 8.31 -2.43 4.51
CA ARG A 27 7.59 -1.15 4.42
C ARG A 27 8.55 0.02 4.46
N LYS A 28 9.51 0.01 5.39
CA LYS A 28 10.53 1.07 5.51
C LYS A 28 11.36 1.17 4.24
N THR A 29 11.93 0.06 3.76
CA THR A 29 12.74 0.04 2.54
C THR A 29 11.97 0.58 1.33
N ILE A 30 10.70 0.21 1.17
CA ILE A 30 9.89 0.74 0.07
C ILE A 30 9.74 2.25 0.23
N LYS A 31 9.31 2.75 1.40
CA LYS A 31 9.13 4.20 1.64
C LYS A 31 10.40 5.03 1.45
N ASP A 32 11.57 4.49 1.80
CA ASP A 32 12.86 5.16 1.61
C ASP A 32 13.27 5.25 0.12
N ASN A 33 12.79 4.33 -0.73
CA ASN A 33 13.19 4.25 -2.14
C ASN A 33 12.09 4.68 -3.12
N LEU A 34 10.85 4.84 -2.64
CA LEU A 34 9.72 5.19 -3.49
C LEU A 34 9.77 6.69 -3.84
N PRO A 35 9.61 7.08 -5.11
CA PRO A 35 9.55 8.48 -5.50
C PRO A 35 8.44 9.24 -4.77
N LYS A 36 8.63 10.56 -4.60
CA LYS A 36 7.57 11.43 -4.09
C LYS A 36 6.35 11.36 -5.02
N GLY A 37 5.16 11.30 -4.43
CA GLY A 37 3.89 11.30 -5.16
C GLY A 37 3.09 10.00 -5.01
N PHE A 38 3.73 8.90 -4.64
CA PHE A 38 3.00 7.68 -4.29
C PHE A 38 2.26 7.83 -2.96
N LYS A 39 1.09 7.21 -2.87
CA LYS A 39 0.28 7.13 -1.65
C LYS A 39 0.25 5.68 -1.17
N GLU A 40 0.61 5.48 0.09
CA GLU A 40 0.49 4.20 0.79
C GLU A 40 -0.97 3.96 1.23
N GLY A 41 -1.45 2.72 1.11
CA GLY A 41 -2.79 2.31 1.53
C GLY A 41 -2.93 0.80 1.60
N ILE A 42 -4.17 0.32 1.75
CA ILE A 42 -4.49 -1.11 1.65
C ILE A 42 -5.02 -1.42 0.24
N SER A 43 -4.43 -2.42 -0.40
CA SER A 43 -4.81 -2.93 -1.71
C SER A 43 -4.79 -4.45 -1.67
N TYR A 44 -5.87 -5.10 -2.12
CA TYR A 44 -6.03 -6.57 -2.10
C TYR A 44 -5.73 -7.24 -0.73
N GLY A 45 -6.01 -6.55 0.38
CA GLY A 45 -5.79 -7.07 1.73
C GLY A 45 -4.33 -7.02 2.22
N MET A 46 -3.49 -6.19 1.59
CA MET A 46 -2.11 -5.93 1.99
C MET A 46 -1.72 -4.46 1.78
N ILE A 47 -0.57 -4.05 2.31
CA ILE A 47 -0.03 -2.71 2.07
C ILE A 47 0.33 -2.60 0.58
N GLY A 48 -0.21 -1.57 -0.07
CA GLY A 48 0.06 -1.22 -1.45
C GLY A 48 0.42 0.26 -1.59
N TYR A 49 0.95 0.62 -2.75
CA TYR A 49 1.36 1.98 -3.08
C TYR A 49 0.80 2.32 -4.45
N VAL A 50 0.15 3.47 -4.57
CA VAL A 50 -0.53 3.89 -5.80
C VAL A 50 -0.15 5.31 -6.17
N VAL A 51 -0.22 5.65 -7.45
CA VAL A 51 -0.17 7.04 -7.91
C VAL A 51 -1.60 7.62 -7.85
N PRO A 52 -1.87 8.63 -7.00
CA PRO A 52 -3.21 9.17 -6.84
C PRO A 52 -3.65 9.93 -8.10
N HIS A 53 -4.97 10.07 -8.28
CA HIS A 53 -5.54 10.84 -9.39
C HIS A 53 -5.13 12.31 -9.42
N SER A 54 -4.74 12.88 -8.27
CA SER A 54 -4.17 14.24 -8.23
C SER A 54 -2.88 14.38 -9.04
N ILE A 55 -2.17 13.28 -9.27
CA ILE A 55 -0.93 13.22 -10.08
C ILE A 55 -1.21 12.57 -11.43
N TYR A 56 -2.06 11.54 -11.48
CA TYR A 56 -2.42 10.85 -12.72
C TYR A 56 -3.95 10.76 -12.89
N PRO A 57 -4.60 11.80 -13.44
CA PRO A 57 -6.06 11.90 -13.51
C PRO A 57 -6.73 10.84 -14.41
N ALA A 58 -5.99 10.27 -15.36
CA ALA A 58 -6.51 9.22 -16.23
C ALA A 58 -6.76 7.88 -15.51
N GLY A 59 -6.20 7.71 -14.31
CA GLY A 59 -6.42 6.52 -13.48
C GLY A 59 -5.94 5.22 -14.12
N TYR A 60 -6.48 4.09 -13.67
CA TYR A 60 -6.07 2.78 -14.17
C TYR A 60 -6.76 2.40 -15.49
N HIS A 61 -5.96 2.00 -16.48
CA HIS A 61 -6.32 1.53 -17.82
C HIS A 61 -7.84 1.40 -18.13
N CYS A 62 -8.46 0.28 -17.76
CA CYS A 62 -9.87 -0.02 -18.06
C CYS A 62 -10.84 0.32 -16.90
N THR A 63 -10.33 0.90 -15.81
CA THR A 63 -11.11 1.26 -14.62
C THR A 63 -10.59 2.60 -14.07
N PRO A 64 -10.86 3.72 -14.76
CA PRO A 64 -10.23 5.01 -14.48
C PRO A 64 -10.52 5.57 -13.08
N GLU A 65 -11.60 5.12 -12.44
CA GLU A 65 -11.92 5.45 -11.04
C GLU A 65 -10.86 4.93 -10.05
N LEU A 66 -10.07 3.92 -10.44
CA LEU A 66 -8.98 3.42 -9.63
C LEU A 66 -7.71 4.25 -9.87
N PRO A 67 -6.92 4.53 -8.81
CA PRO A 67 -5.59 5.11 -8.97
C PRO A 67 -4.67 4.12 -9.70
N LEU A 68 -3.57 4.61 -10.27
CA LEU A 68 -2.60 3.76 -10.96
C LEU A 68 -1.84 2.92 -9.91
N PRO A 69 -1.90 1.57 -9.98
CA PRO A 69 -1.22 0.68 -9.05
C PRO A 69 0.29 0.58 -9.32
#